data_AF-A0A953UYQ2-F1
#
_entry.id   AF-A0A953UYQ2-F1
#
_cell.length_a   1.000
_cell.length_b   1.000
_cell.length_c   1.000
_cell.angle_alpha   90.00
_cell.angle_beta   90.00
_cell.angle_gamma   90.00
#
_symmetry.space_group_name_H-M   'P 1'
#
loop_
_entity.id
_entity.type
_entity.pdbx_description
1 polymer ?
#
loop_
_entity_poly.entity_id
_entity_poly.type
_entity_poly.pdbx_seq_one_letter_code
_entity_poly.pdbx_strand_id
1 'polypeptide(L)'
;MKLPNGGDAIVDLVKLRDYCLNPSHIRGRHKARIFASVLGLTQADAEFVRERLLNAAETEDAVESDSDDYGQRYTVDFTLVRGERHARVRSAWIVLRDERLPRLTSCYVLLN
;
A
#
# COMPACT_ATOMS: atom_id res chain seq x y z
N MET A 1 9.95 12.59 -5.21
CA MET A 1 10.75 11.79 -6.17
C MET A 1 9.89 10.65 -6.70
N LYS A 2 10.33 9.82 -7.66
CA LYS A 2 9.61 8.56 -7.98
C LYS A 2 10.06 7.43 -7.08
N LEU A 3 9.21 6.40 -6.91
CA LEU A 3 9.61 5.17 -6.24
C LEU A 3 10.65 4.45 -7.12
N PRO A 4 11.85 4.10 -6.60
CA PRO A 4 12.84 3.37 -7.39
C PRO A 4 12.27 2.04 -7.88
N ASN A 5 12.39 1.78 -9.19
CA ASN A 5 11.85 0.58 -9.86
C ASN A 5 10.34 0.35 -9.59
N GLY A 6 9.56 1.43 -9.52
CA GLY A 6 8.11 1.37 -9.27
C GLY A 6 7.32 0.50 -10.24
N GLY A 7 7.72 0.44 -11.51
CA GLY A 7 7.11 -0.45 -12.51
C GLY A 7 7.32 -1.95 -12.25
N ASP A 8 8.34 -2.29 -11.45
CA ASP A 8 8.65 -3.66 -11.02
C ASP A 8 8.30 -3.90 -9.54
N ALA A 9 7.43 -3.05 -8.97
CA ALA A 9 7.06 -3.13 -7.57
C ALA A 9 6.35 -4.44 -7.21
N ILE A 10 6.62 -4.94 -6.01
CA ILE A 10 6.07 -6.21 -5.52
C ILE A 10 5.02 -5.94 -4.45
N VAL A 11 3.78 -6.27 -4.79
CA VAL A 11 2.66 -6.33 -3.85
C VAL A 11 2.28 -7.79 -3.63
N ASP A 12 2.67 -8.31 -2.46
CA ASP A 12 2.24 -9.64 -2.03
C ASP A 12 0.74 -9.64 -1.69
N LEU A 13 -0.02 -10.40 -2.48
CA LEU A 13 -1.46 -10.52 -2.32
C LEU A 13 -1.85 -11.12 -0.96
N VAL A 14 -1.06 -12.07 -0.43
CA VAL A 14 -1.30 -12.68 0.89
C VAL A 14 -1.18 -11.61 1.96
N LYS A 15 -0.13 -10.78 1.91
CA LYS A 15 0.04 -9.66 2.84
C LYS A 15 -1.10 -8.64 2.73
N LEU A 16 -1.54 -8.32 1.52
CA LEU A 16 -2.62 -7.35 1.33
C LEU A 16 -3.95 -7.89 1.90
N ARG A 17 -4.31 -9.13 1.55
CA ARG A 17 -5.53 -9.80 1.97
C ARG A 17 -5.53 -10.10 3.47
N ASP A 18 -4.46 -10.71 3.97
CA ASP A 18 -4.42 -11.33 5.30
C ASP A 18 -3.91 -10.37 6.39
N TYR A 19 -3.33 -9.23 6.01
CA TYR A 19 -2.93 -8.16 6.94
C TYR A 19 -3.69 -6.83 6.71
N CYS A 20 -3.56 -6.17 5.55
CA CYS A 20 -4.11 -4.81 5.37
C CYS A 20 -5.64 -4.77 5.31
N LEU A 21 -6.25 -5.76 4.65
CA LEU A 21 -7.70 -5.85 4.42
C LEU A 21 -8.40 -6.84 5.35
N ASN A 22 -7.66 -7.47 6.28
CA ASN A 22 -8.18 -8.48 7.19
C ASN A 22 -8.75 -7.87 8.49
N PRO A 23 -10.08 -7.92 8.73
CA PRO A 23 -10.70 -7.43 9.96
C PRO A 23 -10.38 -8.29 11.19
N SER A 24 -9.88 -9.53 11.01
CA SER A 24 -9.49 -10.42 12.10
C SER A 24 -8.00 -10.33 12.45
N HIS A 25 -7.18 -9.62 11.66
CA HIS A 25 -5.75 -9.50 11.94
C HIS A 25 -5.50 -8.58 13.14
N ILE A 26 -4.78 -9.05 14.16
CA ILE A 26 -4.56 -8.35 15.44
C ILE A 26 -4.06 -6.90 15.23
N ARG A 27 -3.11 -6.71 14.31
CA ARG A 27 -2.56 -5.38 13.96
C ARG A 27 -3.22 -4.70 12.75
N GLY A 28 -3.93 -5.48 11.93
CA GLY A 28 -4.40 -5.09 10.60
C GLY A 28 -5.86 -4.64 10.59
N ARG A 29 -6.65 -5.15 11.54
CA ARG A 29 -8.09 -4.92 11.67
C ARG A 29 -8.53 -3.47 11.60
N HIS A 30 -7.75 -2.55 12.16
CA HIS A 30 -8.08 -1.13 12.16
C HIS A 30 -7.98 -0.54 10.75
N LYS A 31 -7.01 -0.99 9.93
CA LYS A 31 -6.88 -0.60 8.52
C LYS A 31 -8.04 -1.18 7.71
N ALA A 32 -8.30 -2.47 7.88
CA ALA A 32 -9.40 -3.17 7.21
C ALA A 32 -10.75 -2.51 7.47
N ARG A 33 -11.03 -2.13 8.73
CA ARG A 33 -12.25 -1.42 9.10
C ARG A 33 -12.39 -0.08 8.37
N ILE A 34 -11.31 0.69 8.24
CA ILE A 34 -11.37 1.99 7.56
C ILE A 34 -11.54 1.79 6.04
N PHE A 35 -10.82 0.83 5.43
CA PHE A 35 -11.03 0.48 4.02
C PHE A 35 -12.49 0.11 3.73
N ALA A 36 -13.08 -0.75 4.56
CA ALA A 36 -14.48 -1.14 4.42
C ALA A 36 -15.43 0.05 4.61
N SER A 37 -15.19 0.89 5.63
CA SER A 37 -16.04 2.04 5.93
C SER A 37 -16.03 3.11 4.85
N VAL A 38 -14.84 3.51 4.40
CA VAL A 38 -14.66 4.66 3.50
C VAL A 38 -14.86 4.24 2.05
N LEU A 39 -14.22 3.15 1.64
CA LEU A 39 -14.14 2.72 0.25
C LEU A 39 -15.02 1.51 -0.08
N GLY A 40 -15.62 0.85 0.92
CA GLY A 40 -16.38 -0.39 0.71
C GLY A 40 -15.49 -1.58 0.36
N LEU A 41 -14.19 -1.52 0.64
CA LEU A 41 -13.22 -2.54 0.25
C LEU A 41 -12.97 -3.53 1.37
N THR A 42 -12.95 -4.82 1.01
CA THR A 42 -12.80 -5.95 1.93
C THR A 42 -11.65 -6.86 1.48
N GLN A 43 -11.41 -7.97 2.19
CA GLN A 43 -10.45 -9.01 1.78
C GLN A 43 -10.71 -9.52 0.35
N ALA A 44 -11.97 -9.57 -0.09
CA ALA A 44 -12.33 -10.04 -1.43
C ALA A 44 -11.85 -9.08 -2.54
N ASP A 45 -11.55 -7.82 -2.20
CA ASP A 45 -11.11 -6.79 -3.13
C ASP A 45 -9.58 -6.68 -3.21
N ALA A 46 -8.83 -7.66 -2.68
CA ALA A 46 -7.38 -7.58 -2.59
C ALA A 46 -6.69 -7.41 -3.95
N GLU A 47 -7.14 -8.10 -5.01
CA GLU A 47 -6.57 -7.93 -6.36
C GLU A 47 -6.80 -6.52 -6.91
N PHE A 48 -8.01 -5.98 -6.74
CA PHE A 48 -8.31 -4.60 -7.12
C PHE A 48 -7.39 -3.61 -6.40
N VAL A 49 -7.22 -3.76 -5.08
CA VAL A 49 -6.32 -2.88 -4.32
C VAL A 49 -4.87 -3.05 -4.76
N ARG A 50 -4.44 -4.28 -5.09
CA ARG A 50 -3.11 -4.58 -5.61
C ARG A 50 -2.83 -3.86 -6.92
N GLU A 51 -3.75 -3.90 -7.88
CA GLU A 51 -3.62 -3.17 -9.14
C GLU A 51 -3.46 -1.66 -8.92
N ARG A 52 -4.27 -1.08 -8.01
CA ARG A 52 -4.17 0.35 -7.68
C ARG A 52 -2.85 0.71 -7.00
N LEU A 53 -2.33 -0.17 -6.14
CA LEU A 53 -1.02 0.02 -5.50
C LEU A 53 0.14 -0.05 -6.49
N LEU A 54 0.10 -1.00 -7.43
CA LEU A 54 1.13 -1.15 -8.47
C LEU A 54 1.13 0.07 -9.41
N ASN A 55 -0.05 0.49 -9.86
CA ASN A 55 -0.15 1.70 -10.68
C ASN A 55 0.38 2.93 -9.93
N ALA A 56 -0.01 3.13 -8.67
CA ALA A 56 0.50 4.25 -7.87
C ALA A 56 2.03 4.18 -7.66
N ALA A 57 2.58 2.98 -7.44
CA ALA A 57 4.02 2.79 -7.30
C ALA A 57 4.81 3.23 -8.54
N GLU A 58 4.24 3.03 -9.74
CA GLU A 58 4.84 3.44 -11.01
C GLU A 58 4.65 4.93 -11.30
N THR A 59 3.45 5.47 -11.06
CA THR A 59 3.07 6.79 -11.59
C THR A 59 3.16 7.93 -10.59
N GLU A 60 3.00 7.69 -9.30
CA GLU A 60 2.89 8.72 -8.28
C GLU A 60 4.24 9.11 -7.69
N ASP A 61 4.26 10.22 -6.95
CA ASP A 61 5.46 10.63 -6.23
C ASP A 61 5.62 9.87 -4.92
N ALA A 62 6.84 9.41 -4.68
CA ALA A 62 7.31 8.84 -3.43
C ALA A 62 8.03 9.89 -2.59
N VAL A 63 7.85 9.73 -1.28
CA VAL A 63 8.62 10.40 -0.22
C VAL A 63 9.54 9.35 0.40
N GLU A 64 10.83 9.64 0.41
CA GLU A 64 11.83 8.83 1.12
C GLU A 64 11.73 9.07 2.63
N SER A 65 11.87 8.01 3.42
CA SER A 65 11.86 8.06 4.88
C SER A 65 13.13 7.41 5.46
N ASP A 66 13.12 6.99 6.72
CA ASP A 66 14.29 6.39 7.35
C ASP A 66 14.80 5.13 6.62
N SER A 67 16.12 5.02 6.49
CA SER A 67 16.81 3.76 6.21
C SER A 67 17.35 3.14 7.49
N ASP A 68 17.46 1.82 7.47
CA ASP A 68 18.14 1.04 8.51
C ASP A 68 18.92 -0.12 7.87
N ASP A 69 19.37 -1.07 8.70
CA ASP A 69 20.13 -2.23 8.24
C ASP A 69 19.38 -3.07 7.20
N TYR A 70 18.04 -3.03 7.19
CA TYR A 70 17.20 -3.77 6.24
C TYR A 70 17.15 -3.12 4.86
N GLY A 71 17.18 -1.79 4.78
CA GLY A 71 17.08 -1.07 3.52
C GLY A 71 16.43 0.30 3.63
N GLN A 72 16.10 0.87 2.47
CA GLN A 72 15.54 2.21 2.33
C GLN A 72 14.00 2.15 2.25
N ARG A 73 13.31 2.98 3.04
CA ARG A 73 11.85 3.06 3.06
C ARG A 73 11.32 4.25 2.27
N TYR A 74 10.13 4.05 1.73
CA TYR A 74 9.40 5.06 0.96
C TYR A 74 7.91 5.01 1.30
N THR A 75 7.24 6.14 1.14
CA THR A 75 5.77 6.21 1.13
C THR A 75 5.27 6.85 -0.15
N VAL A 76 4.19 6.30 -0.70
CA VAL A 76 3.47 6.84 -1.86
C VAL A 76 2.02 7.08 -1.43
N ASP A 77 1.58 8.33 -1.56
CA ASP A 77 0.21 8.75 -1.29
C ASP A 77 -0.54 8.95 -2.59
N PHE A 78 -1.73 8.35 -2.71
CA PHE A 78 -2.54 8.42 -3.92
C PHE A 78 -4.03 8.41 -3.59
N THR A 79 -4.86 8.86 -4.53
CA THR A 79 -6.32 8.78 -4.39
C THR A 79 -6.80 7.45 -4.96
N LEU A 80 -7.40 6.62 -4.10
CA LEU A 80 -8.05 5.39 -4.50
C LEU A 80 -9.55 5.66 -4.71
N VAL A 81 -10.05 5.33 -5.90
CA VAL A 81 -11.46 5.52 -6.30
C VAL A 81 -12.13 4.17 -6.48
N ARG A 82 -13.31 3.98 -5.88
CA ARG A 82 -14.18 2.81 -5.99
C ARG A 82 -15.63 3.26 -6.18
N GLY A 83 -16.08 3.28 -7.44
CA GLY A 83 -17.37 3.89 -7.78
C GLY A 83 -17.36 5.38 -7.41
N GLU A 84 -18.38 5.83 -6.67
CA GLU A 84 -18.47 7.22 -6.16
C GLU A 84 -17.61 7.47 -4.91
N ARG A 85 -17.10 6.40 -4.27
CA ARG A 85 -16.26 6.51 -3.06
C ARG A 85 -14.82 6.79 -3.46
N HIS A 86 -14.19 7.70 -2.74
CA HIS A 86 -12.76 7.97 -2.91
C HIS A 86 -12.13 8.28 -1.57
N ALA A 87 -10.86 7.94 -1.43
CA ALA A 87 -10.08 8.22 -0.23
C ALA A 87 -8.60 8.36 -0.58
N ARG A 88 -7.89 9.15 0.22
CA ARG A 88 -6.44 9.22 0.15
C ARG A 88 -5.86 8.00 0.86
N VAL A 89 -5.00 7.27 0.16
CA VAL A 89 -4.36 6.04 0.64
C VAL A 89 -2.86 6.26 0.68
N ARG A 90 -2.23 5.87 1.78
CA ARG A 90 -0.78 5.77 1.91
C ARG A 90 -0.36 4.32 1.72
N SER A 91 0.61 4.11 0.84
CA SER A 91 1.32 2.84 0.69
C SER A 91 2.77 3.02 1.15
N ALA A 92 3.26 2.07 1.94
CA ALA A 92 4.60 2.06 2.49
C ALA A 92 5.40 0.94 1.84
N TRP A 93 6.63 1.24 1.47
CA TRP A 93 7.51 0.40 0.66
C TRP A 93 8.88 0.30 1.29
N ILE A 94 9.58 -0.80 1.02
CA ILE A 94 10.99 -0.97 1.33
C ILE A 94 11.73 -1.49 0.09
N VAL A 95 12.88 -0.88 -0.22
CA VAL A 95 13.89 -1.46 -1.11
C VAL A 95 14.96 -2.05 -0.19
N LEU A 96 15.07 -3.38 -0.19
CA LEU A 96 16.03 -4.09 0.67
C LEU A 96 17.46 -3.77 0.25
N ARG A 97 18.40 -3.86 1.20
CA ARG A 97 19.83 -3.71 0.91
C ARG A 97 20.25 -4.73 -0.15
N ASP A 98 21.04 -4.27 -1.11
CA ASP A 98 21.51 -5.05 -2.28
C ASP A 98 20.40 -5.57 -3.21
N GLU A 99 19.14 -5.20 -2.97
CA GLU A 99 18.03 -5.39 -3.91
C GLU A 99 17.68 -4.08 -4.60
N ARG A 100 16.86 -4.19 -5.65
CA ARG A 100 16.36 -3.03 -6.41
C ARG A 100 14.84 -2.88 -6.37
N LEU A 101 14.12 -3.96 -6.07
CA LEU A 101 12.68 -4.00 -6.23
C LEU A 101 11.98 -3.51 -4.95
N PRO A 102 11.07 -2.52 -5.04
CA PRO A 102 10.33 -2.05 -3.89
C PRO A 102 9.25 -3.07 -3.51
N ARG A 103 9.16 -3.39 -2.22
CA ARG A 103 8.21 -4.36 -1.66
C ARG A 103 7.22 -3.66 -0.73
N LEU A 104 5.94 -3.95 -0.88
CA LEU A 104 4.90 -3.37 -0.02
C LEU A 104 5.07 -3.86 1.42
N THR A 105 5.19 -2.91 2.36
CA THR A 105 5.24 -3.20 3.80
C THR A 105 3.91 -2.96 4.49
N SER A 106 3.11 -1.99 4.02
CA SER A 106 1.77 -1.70 4.53
C SER A 106 1.01 -0.78 3.57
N CYS A 107 -0.32 -0.74 3.65
CA CYS A 107 -1.12 0.34 3.08
C CYS A 107 -2.33 0.66 3.99
N TYR A 108 -2.78 1.91 3.99
CA TYR A 108 -3.93 2.34 4.80
C TYR A 108 -4.53 3.65 4.28
N VAL A 109 -5.81 3.86 4.57
CA VAL A 109 -6.49 5.14 4.30
C VAL A 109 -6.00 6.20 5.28
N LEU A 110 -5.70 7.40 4.77
CA LEU A 110 -5.42 8.59 5.56
C LEU A 110 -6.75 9.25 5.94
N LEU A 111 -6.93 9.48 7.25
CA LEU A 111 -8.05 10.26 7.77
C LEU A 111 -7.57 11.71 7.93
N ASN A 112 -8.30 12.63 7.33
CA ASN A 112 -8.09 14.07 7.51
C ASN A 112 -8.66 14.55 8.84
#